data_AF-A0A3C1IZH7-F1
#
_entry.id   AF-A0A3C1IZH7-F1
#
_cell.length_a   1.000
_cell.length_b   1.000
_cell.length_c   1.000
_cell.angle_alpha   90.00
_cell.angle_beta   90.00
_cell.angle_gamma   90.00
#
_symmetry.space_group_name_H-M   'P 1'
#
loop_
_entity.id
_entity.type
_entity.pdbx_description
1 polymer ?
#
loop_
_entity_poly.entity_id
_entity_poly.type
_entity_poly.pdbx_seq_one_letter_code
_entity_poly.pdbx_strand_id
1 'polypeptide(L)'
;MFKLLIRLVYTATTLIEALIMARIILSIINANVQNTIVGWIMNTSDIFVKPFEGITTNAIQIDRFTLSLTPLIALVFFMIAAFILSELLKSFSRD
;
A
#
# COMPACT_ATOMS: atom_id res chain seq x y z
N MET A 1 12.79 -23.00 -8.94
CA MET A 1 12.35 -22.60 -7.58
C MET A 1 12.42 -21.09 -7.35
N PHE A 2 13.53 -20.42 -7.72
CA PHE A 2 13.68 -18.96 -7.58
C PHE A 2 12.54 -18.14 -8.20
N LYS A 3 12.09 -18.49 -9.42
CA LYS A 3 10.94 -17.87 -10.08
C LYS A 3 9.63 -17.93 -9.26
N LEU A 4 9.39 -19.05 -8.55
CA LEU A 4 8.20 -19.19 -7.70
C LEU A 4 8.27 -18.25 -6.49
N LEU A 5 9.46 -18.12 -5.88
CA LEU A 5 9.66 -17.18 -4.77
C LEU A 5 9.42 -15.75 -5.21
N ILE A 6 9.99 -15.30 -6.34
CA ILE A 6 9.76 -13.94 -6.86
C ILE A 6 8.26 -13.75 -7.16
N ARG A 7 7.59 -14.74 -7.73
CA ARG A 7 6.15 -14.65 -8.01
C ARG A 7 5.33 -14.51 -6.74
N LEU A 8 5.66 -15.27 -5.69
CA LEU A 8 5.00 -15.15 -4.39
C LEU A 8 5.21 -13.77 -3.76
N VAL A 9 6.45 -13.26 -3.79
CA VAL A 9 6.77 -11.92 -3.28
C VAL A 9 6.02 -10.85 -4.08
N TYR A 10 6.04 -10.93 -5.41
CA TYR A 10 5.27 -10.02 -6.27
C TYR A 10 3.78 -10.03 -5.94
N THR A 11 3.17 -11.22 -5.82
CA THR A 11 1.77 -11.34 -5.42
C THR A 11 1.52 -10.72 -4.04
N ALA A 12 2.38 -10.98 -3.06
CA ALA A 12 2.27 -10.37 -1.73
C ALA A 12 2.38 -8.84 -1.79
N THR A 13 3.32 -8.29 -2.56
CA THR A 13 3.47 -6.84 -2.78
C THR A 13 2.21 -6.24 -3.39
N THR A 14 1.63 -6.86 -4.42
CA THR A 14 0.36 -6.38 -5.01
C THR A 14 -0.83 -6.45 -4.06
N LEU A 15 -0.87 -7.43 -3.13
CA LEU A 15 -1.89 -7.48 -2.08
C LEU A 15 -1.71 -6.35 -1.05
N ILE A 16 -0.46 -6.00 -0.72
CA ILE A 16 -0.16 -4.86 0.16
C ILE A 16 -0.63 -3.55 -0.50
N GLU A 17 -0.37 -3.37 -1.81
CA GLU A 17 -0.86 -2.21 -2.56
C GLU A 17 -2.39 -2.11 -2.52
N ALA A 18 -3.09 -3.22 -2.76
CA ALA A 18 -4.56 -3.25 -2.69
C ALA A 18 -5.07 -2.87 -1.29
N LEU A 19 -4.40 -3.33 -0.24
CA LEU A 19 -4.75 -2.99 1.14
C LEU A 19 -4.52 -1.50 1.46
N ILE A 20 -3.39 -0.93 1.00
CA ILE A 20 -3.10 0.50 1.14
C ILE A 20 -4.09 1.35 0.33
N MET A 21 -4.43 0.91 -0.88
CA MET A 21 -5.44 1.58 -1.70
C MET A 21 -6.81 1.56 -1.03
N ALA A 22 -7.22 0.43 -0.45
CA ALA A 22 -8.45 0.34 0.33
C ALA A 22 -8.44 1.33 1.52
N ARG A 23 -7.33 1.41 2.27
CA ARG A 23 -7.15 2.40 3.35
C ARG A 23 -7.33 3.84 2.86
N ILE A 24 -6.74 4.19 1.71
CA ILE A 24 -6.86 5.53 1.12
C ILE A 24 -8.33 5.84 0.79
N ILE A 25 -9.03 4.91 0.11
CA ILE A 25 -10.45 5.09 -0.25
C ILE A 25 -11.30 5.26 1.02
N LEU A 26 -11.11 4.39 2.02
CA LEU A 26 -11.82 4.47 3.30
C LEU A 26 -11.57 5.78 4.04
N SER A 27 -10.35 6.31 3.97
CA SER A 27 -10.01 7.61 4.57
C SER A 27 -10.70 8.76 3.84
N ILE A 28 -10.75 8.74 2.51
CA ILE A 28 -11.41 9.77 1.69
C ILE A 28 -12.91 9.87 1.99
N ILE A 29 -13.58 8.72 2.13
CA ILE A 29 -15.01 8.67 2.45
C ILE A 29 -15.32 8.84 3.95
N ASN A 30 -14.31 9.09 4.78
CA ASN A 30 -14.42 9.19 6.23
C ASN A 30 -15.15 7.98 6.84
N ALA A 31 -14.71 6.77 6.48
CA ALA A 31 -15.33 5.53 6.90
C ALA A 31 -15.27 5.34 8.43
N ASN A 32 -16.33 4.75 8.99
CA ASN A 32 -16.43 4.47 10.42
C ASN A 32 -15.42 3.39 10.86
N VAL A 33 -14.38 3.77 11.60
CA VAL A 33 -13.33 2.86 12.11
C VAL A 33 -13.81 1.88 13.18
N GLN A 34 -14.96 2.12 13.81
CA GLN A 34 -15.60 1.15 14.72
C GLN A 34 -16.24 -0.02 13.96
N ASN A 35 -16.42 0.09 12.63
CA ASN A 35 -16.81 -1.05 11.82
C ASN A 35 -15.66 -2.07 11.74
N THR A 36 -15.96 -3.34 11.97
CA THR A 36 -14.97 -4.43 12.02
C THR A 36 -14.10 -4.51 10.77
N ILE A 37 -14.67 -4.37 9.57
CA ILE A 37 -13.93 -4.48 8.31
C ILE A 37 -13.04 -3.26 8.10
N VAL A 38 -13.58 -2.07 8.32
CA VAL A 38 -12.84 -0.81 8.19
C VAL A 38 -11.67 -0.79 9.18
N GLY A 39 -11.94 -1.08 10.46
CA GLY A 39 -10.91 -1.14 11.50
C GLY A 39 -9.83 -2.20 11.19
N TRP A 40 -10.23 -3.37 10.68
CA TRP A 40 -9.26 -4.39 10.25
C TRP A 40 -8.36 -3.90 9.11
N ILE A 41 -8.90 -3.22 8.09
CA ILE A 41 -8.10 -2.66 6.97
C ILE A 41 -7.14 -1.58 7.49
N MET A 42 -7.63 -0.65 8.31
CA MET A 42 -6.82 0.45 8.85
C MET A 42 -5.65 -0.09 9.71
N ASN A 43 -5.93 -1.02 10.62
CA ASN A 43 -4.91 -1.62 11.51
C ASN A 43 -3.93 -2.52 10.76
N THR A 44 -4.42 -3.32 9.80
CA THR A 44 -3.53 -4.24 9.05
C THR A 44 -2.63 -3.47 8.09
N SER A 45 -3.13 -2.38 7.50
CA SER A 45 -2.31 -1.54 6.62
C SER A 45 -1.27 -0.69 7.36
N ASP A 46 -1.44 -0.43 8.66
CA ASP A 46 -0.52 0.42 9.44
C ASP A 46 0.93 -0.07 9.38
N ILE A 47 1.18 -1.38 9.45
CA ILE A 47 2.55 -1.92 9.41
C ILE A 47 3.27 -1.57 8.09
N PHE A 48 2.53 -1.40 7.00
CA PHE A 48 3.07 -1.07 5.69
C PHE A 48 3.18 0.44 5.47
N VAL A 49 2.36 1.24 6.16
CA VAL A 49 2.37 2.71 6.02
C VAL A 49 3.33 3.38 6.98
N LYS A 50 3.40 2.90 8.24
CA LYS A 50 4.18 3.49 9.33
C LYS A 50 5.67 3.74 9.01
N PRO A 51 6.38 2.87 8.29
CA PRO A 51 7.79 3.13 7.94
C PRO A 51 8.02 4.39 7.10
N PHE A 52 6.97 4.90 6.45
CA PHE A 52 7.01 6.09 5.59
C PHE A 52 6.56 7.36 6.32
N GLU A 53 6.23 7.29 7.61
CA GLU A 53 5.93 8.47 8.43
C GLU A 53 7.14 9.41 8.50
N GLY A 54 6.91 10.72 8.42
CA GLY A 54 7.96 11.74 8.45
C GLY A 54 8.59 12.08 7.09
N ILE A 55 8.23 11.38 6.00
CA ILE A 55 8.70 11.74 4.64
C ILE A 55 8.06 13.05 4.16
N THR A 56 6.79 13.30 4.49
CA THR A 56 6.08 14.56 4.20
C THR A 56 5.35 15.07 5.42
N THR A 57 4.70 16.23 5.29
CA THR A 57 3.68 16.65 6.25
C THR A 57 2.59 15.59 6.37
N ASN A 58 2.07 15.40 7.59
CA ASN A 58 1.23 14.26 7.93
C ASN A 58 -0.13 14.24 7.21
N ALA A 59 -0.67 15.42 6.88
CA ALA A 59 -1.95 15.55 6.22
C ALA A 59 -2.07 16.87 5.44
N ILE A 60 -2.84 16.84 4.37
CA ILE A 60 -3.41 18.03 3.73
C ILE A 60 -4.82 18.19 4.27
N GLN A 61 -5.13 19.38 4.79
CA GLN A 61 -6.49 19.78 5.12
C GLN A 61 -7.08 20.55 3.94
N ILE A 62 -8.15 20.01 3.35
CA ILE A 62 -8.95 20.68 2.33
C ILE A 62 -10.35 20.88 2.93
N ASP A 63 -10.60 22.06 3.48
CA ASP A 63 -11.83 22.39 4.22
C ASP A 63 -12.12 21.36 5.35
N ARG A 64 -13.09 20.45 5.17
CA ARG A 64 -13.44 19.40 6.13
C ARG A 64 -12.79 18.04 5.84
N PHE A 65 -12.04 17.91 4.75
CA PHE A 65 -11.36 16.68 4.38
C PHE A 65 -9.93 16.67 4.90
N THR A 66 -9.59 15.63 5.66
CA THR A 66 -8.22 15.36 6.11
C THR A 66 -7.68 14.21 5.26
N LEU A 67 -6.78 14.52 4.32
CA LEU A 67 -6.12 13.49 3.53
C LEU A 67 -4.70 13.27 4.08
N SER A 68 -4.45 12.10 4.65
CA SER A 68 -3.09 11.71 5.01
C SER A 68 -2.28 11.38 3.75
N LEU A 69 -1.08 11.96 3.64
CA LEU A 69 -0.19 11.73 2.51
C LEU A 69 0.65 10.46 2.67
N THR A 70 0.86 10.00 3.91
CA THR A 70 1.71 8.83 4.21
C THR A 70 1.25 7.56 3.48
N PRO A 71 -0.06 7.22 3.43
CA PRO A 71 -0.53 6.08 2.66
C PRO A 71 -0.27 6.21 1.14
N LEU A 72 -0.37 7.42 0.58
CA LEU A 72 -0.04 7.64 -0.83
C LEU A 72 1.44 7.37 -1.10
N ILE A 73 2.32 7.85 -0.21
CA ILE A 73 3.76 7.64 -0.33
C ILE A 73 4.07 6.15 -0.24
N ALA A 74 3.53 5.46 0.77
CA ALA A 74 3.68 4.02 0.91
C ALA A 74 3.26 3.30 -0.37
N LEU A 75 2.10 3.65 -0.95
CA LEU A 75 1.61 3.08 -2.20
C LEU A 75 2.62 3.26 -3.35
N VAL A 76 3.19 4.45 -3.52
CA VAL A 76 4.20 4.72 -4.57
C VAL A 76 5.43 3.82 -4.38
N PHE A 77 5.94 3.67 -3.16
CA PHE A 77 7.09 2.80 -2.89
C PHE A 77 6.78 1.32 -3.16
N PHE A 78 5.60 0.84 -2.77
CA PHE A 78 5.20 -0.53 -3.08
C PHE A 78 5.00 -0.75 -4.59
N MET A 79 4.44 0.22 -5.32
CA MET A 79 4.33 0.17 -6.78
C MET A 79 5.69 0.08 -7.47
N ILE A 80 6.68 0.82 -6.99
CA ILE A 80 8.07 0.73 -7.49
C ILE A 80 8.63 -0.68 -7.22
N ALA A 81 8.42 -1.22 -6.01
CA ALA A 81 8.87 -2.56 -5.66
C ALA A 81 8.19 -3.64 -6.53
N ALA A 82 6.88 -3.56 -6.75
CA ALA A 82 6.14 -4.47 -7.62
C ALA A 82 6.61 -4.37 -9.07
N PHE A 83 6.87 -3.15 -9.56
CA PHE A 83 7.43 -2.95 -10.89
C PHE A 83 8.77 -3.68 -11.04
N ILE A 84 9.71 -3.48 -10.10
CA ILE A 84 11.02 -4.16 -10.10
C ILE A 84 10.84 -5.68 -10.08
N LEU A 85 9.99 -6.20 -9.18
CA LEU A 85 9.71 -7.64 -9.10
C LEU A 85 9.10 -8.18 -10.42
N SER A 86 8.25 -7.40 -11.08
CA SER A 86 7.66 -7.78 -12.36
C SER A 86 8.70 -7.85 -13.47
N GLU A 87 9.66 -6.91 -13.50
CA GLU A 87 10.75 -6.93 -14.47
C GLU A 87 11.72 -8.09 -14.22
N LEU A 88 12.01 -8.40 -12.95
CA LEU A 88 12.77 -9.59 -12.59
C LEU A 88 12.06 -10.86 -13.08
N LEU A 89 10.75 -11.00 -12.86
CA LEU A 89 9.98 -12.15 -13.35
C LEU A 89 10.06 -12.31 -14.86
N LYS A 90 10.02 -11.21 -15.63
CA LYS A 90 10.17 -11.22 -17.09
C LYS A 90 11.56 -11.65 -17.51
N SER A 91 12.60 -11.13 -16.84
CA SER A 91 14.00 -11.47 -17.11
C SER A 91 14.26 -12.96 -16.92
N PHE A 92 13.77 -13.57 -15.84
CA PHE A 92 13.88 -15.01 -15.58
C PHE A 92 12.86 -15.87 -16.34
N SER A 93 12.09 -15.29 -17.25
CA SER A 93 11.14 -16.04 -18.10
C SER A 93 11.54 -16.08 -19.57
N ARG A 94 12.68 -15.47 -19.94
CA ARG A 94 13.21 -15.46 -21.30
C ARG A 94 14.16 -16.61 -21.63
N ASP A 95 14.39 -17.52 -20.68
CA ASP A 95 14.98 -18.85 -20.87
C ASP A 95 13.89 -19.92 -20.80
#